data_AF-A0A418QPM2-F1
#
_entry.id   AF-A0A418QPM2-F1
#
_cell.length_a   1.000
_cell.length_b   1.000
_cell.length_c   1.000
_cell.angle_alpha   90.00
_cell.angle_beta   90.00
_cell.angle_gamma   90.00
#
_symmetry.space_group_name_H-M   'P 1'
#
loop_
_entity.id
_entity.type
_entity.pdbx_description
1 polymer ?
#
loop_
_entity_poly.entity_id
_entity_poly.type
_entity_poly.pdbx_seq_one_letter_code
_entity_poly.pdbx_strand_id
1 'polypeptide(L)'
;LTLPVPTSPTLRVTGVTLTPQGAQLNAAVQLQISGPLGLRLTATTDVRGTPTLDAAGQVLTLRNVTVTTRRSGLTGRVLAWLADARAQAYVTQAARFDLRPRLDAVRAQVQARLPFSPAPGVTLGGTLRALKVTDVRVTPDALVVTGEALGSLDASVDVGRAVR
;
A
#
# COMPACT_ATOMS: atom_id res chain seq x y z
N LEU A 1 26.68 -40.92 9.33
CA LEU A 1 25.67 -40.05 9.97
C LEU A 1 25.31 -38.94 8.99
N THR A 2 24.14 -39.02 8.38
CA THR A 2 23.61 -37.96 7.50
C THR A 2 22.77 -37.02 8.37
N LEU A 3 23.21 -35.77 8.53
CA LEU A 3 22.38 -34.76 9.19
C LEU A 3 21.24 -34.36 8.24
N PRO A 4 19.97 -34.46 8.64
CA PRO A 4 18.86 -33.91 7.86
C PRO A 4 18.96 -32.39 7.87
N VAL A 5 19.36 -31.82 6.74
CA VAL A 5 19.40 -30.36 6.55
C VAL A 5 17.97 -29.89 6.30
N PRO A 6 17.48 -28.83 6.98
CA PRO A 6 16.17 -28.27 6.66
C PRO A 6 16.16 -27.85 5.20
N THR A 7 15.33 -28.49 4.36
CA THR A 7 15.30 -28.27 2.91
C THR A 7 14.40 -27.11 2.48
N SER A 8 13.66 -26.53 3.43
CA SER A 8 12.63 -25.53 3.16
C SER A 8 13.14 -24.13 3.50
N PRO A 9 13.17 -23.19 2.54
CA PRO A 9 13.50 -21.80 2.80
C PRO A 9 12.35 -21.10 3.52
N THR A 10 12.67 -20.08 4.33
CA THR A 10 11.68 -19.15 4.87
C THR A 10 11.69 -17.84 4.08
N LEU A 11 10.51 -17.36 3.70
CA LEU A 11 10.33 -16.11 2.97
C LEU A 11 9.79 -15.03 3.91
N ARG A 12 10.47 -13.88 3.96
CA ARG A 12 10.03 -12.70 4.71
C ARG A 12 9.89 -11.51 3.78
N VAL A 13 8.75 -10.85 3.78
CA VAL A 13 8.58 -9.57 3.07
C VAL A 13 9.27 -8.48 3.88
N THR A 14 10.18 -7.73 3.26
CA THR A 14 10.92 -6.64 3.91
C THR A 14 10.42 -5.26 3.47
N GLY A 15 9.80 -5.18 2.30
CA GLY A 15 9.26 -3.94 1.78
C GLY A 15 8.39 -4.20 0.56
N VAL A 16 7.48 -3.26 0.29
CA VAL A 16 6.70 -3.28 -0.94
C VAL A 16 6.60 -1.86 -1.48
N THR A 17 6.99 -1.68 -2.74
CA THR A 17 6.92 -0.41 -3.45
C THR A 17 5.87 -0.49 -4.53
N LEU A 18 4.94 0.47 -4.54
CA LEU A 18 3.90 0.57 -5.56
C LEU A 18 4.30 1.61 -6.59
N THR A 19 4.23 1.25 -7.87
CA THR A 19 4.49 2.16 -9.00
C THR A 19 3.38 2.03 -10.04
N PRO A 20 2.82 3.14 -10.55
CA PRO A 20 1.92 3.10 -11.68
C PRO A 20 2.65 2.60 -12.94
N GLN A 21 1.98 1.80 -13.75
CA GLN A 21 2.46 1.31 -15.04
C GLN A 21 1.29 1.31 -16.05
N GLY A 22 1.03 2.48 -16.64
CA GLY A 22 -0.12 2.70 -17.51
C GLY A 22 -1.43 2.55 -16.73
N ALA A 23 -2.31 1.63 -17.17
CA ALA A 23 -3.56 1.32 -16.47
C ALA A 23 -3.40 0.26 -15.35
N GLN A 24 -2.18 -0.26 -15.14
CA GLN A 24 -1.88 -1.30 -14.16
C GLN A 24 -1.00 -0.74 -13.04
N LEU A 25 -1.10 -1.35 -11.86
CA LEU A 25 -0.21 -1.10 -10.75
C LEU A 25 0.87 -2.19 -10.72
N ASN A 26 2.13 -1.80 -10.55
CA ASN A 26 3.20 -2.71 -10.21
C ASN A 26 3.52 -2.61 -8.73
N ALA A 27 3.46 -3.73 -8.01
CA ALA A 27 3.91 -3.87 -6.64
C ALA A 27 5.23 -4.63 -6.63
N ALA A 28 6.34 -3.91 -6.46
CA ALA A 28 7.67 -4.49 -6.28
C ALA A 28 7.82 -4.98 -4.83
N VAL A 29 7.64 -6.28 -4.61
CA VAL A 29 7.76 -6.94 -3.32
C VAL A 29 9.21 -7.35 -3.09
N GLN A 30 9.84 -6.74 -2.09
CA GLN A 30 11.17 -7.11 -1.63
C GLN A 30 11.06 -8.24 -0.60
N LEU A 31 11.77 -9.32 -0.86
CA LEU A 31 11.76 -10.54 -0.08
C LEU A 31 13.17 -10.80 0.44
N GLN A 32 13.25 -11.18 1.72
CA GLN A 32 14.40 -11.82 2.30
C GLN A 32 14.13 -13.32 2.39
N ILE A 33 15.00 -14.09 1.75
CA ILE A 33 14.95 -15.53 1.67
C ILE A 33 16.02 -16.06 2.60
N SER A 34 15.62 -16.77 3.65
CA SER A 34 16.56 -17.49 4.50
C SER A 34 16.52 -18.96 4.13
N GLY A 35 17.61 -19.44 3.55
CA GLY A 35 17.77 -20.81 3.08
C GLY A 35 18.34 -21.75 4.14
N PRO A 36 18.47 -23.04 3.77
CA PRO A 36 19.21 -24.02 4.56
C PRO A 36 20.61 -23.50 4.88
N LEU A 37 21.16 -23.84 6.06
CA LEU A 37 22.53 -23.49 6.46
C LEU A 37 22.79 -21.98 6.68
N GLY A 38 21.74 -21.18 6.91
CA GLY A 38 21.89 -19.77 7.30
C GLY A 38 22.13 -18.80 6.13
N LEU A 39 22.00 -19.27 4.89
CA LEU A 39 22.09 -18.43 3.69
C LEU A 39 20.98 -17.38 3.71
N ARG A 40 21.33 -16.10 3.56
CA ARG A 40 20.37 -14.99 3.44
C ARG A 40 20.52 -14.33 2.09
N LEU A 41 19.43 -14.31 1.33
CA LEU A 41 19.38 -13.70 0.00
C LEU A 41 18.23 -12.71 -0.06
N THR A 42 18.40 -11.67 -0.86
CA THR A 42 17.34 -10.71 -1.17
C THR A 42 16.84 -10.97 -2.58
N ALA A 43 15.53 -10.95 -2.76
CA ALA A 43 14.87 -11.09 -4.05
C ALA A 43 13.81 -10.01 -4.21
N THR A 44 13.61 -9.55 -5.43
CA THR A 44 12.52 -8.63 -5.74
C THR A 44 11.58 -9.32 -6.71
N THR A 45 10.29 -9.35 -6.36
CA THR A 45 9.23 -9.89 -7.20
C THR A 45 8.25 -8.79 -7.54
N ASP A 46 8.11 -8.51 -8.83
CA ASP A 46 7.17 -7.55 -9.37
C ASP A 46 5.80 -8.22 -9.54
N VAL A 47 4.78 -7.66 -8.90
CA VAL A 47 3.40 -8.13 -8.96
C VAL A 47 2.59 -7.06 -9.70
N ARG A 48 2.26 -7.34 -10.95
CA ARG A 48 1.53 -6.42 -11.82
C ARG A 48 0.06 -6.79 -11.90
N GLY A 49 -0.84 -5.82 -11.82
CA GLY A 49 -2.27 -6.09 -11.98
C GLY A 49 -3.10 -4.82 -11.98
N THR A 50 -4.40 -4.96 -12.24
CA THR A 50 -5.34 -3.84 -12.14
C THR A 50 -5.74 -3.66 -10.67
N PRO A 51 -5.52 -2.49 -10.06
CA PRO A 51 -5.95 -2.27 -8.69
C PRO A 51 -7.47 -2.30 -8.58
N THR A 52 -7.95 -3.02 -7.58
CA THR A 52 -9.35 -3.09 -7.22
C THR A 52 -9.49 -2.88 -5.73
N LEU A 53 -10.37 -1.97 -5.37
CA LEU A 53 -10.71 -1.68 -4.00
C LEU A 53 -11.84 -2.60 -3.54
N ASP A 54 -11.84 -2.99 -2.27
CA ASP A 54 -12.97 -3.67 -1.67
C ASP A 54 -14.18 -2.72 -1.50
N ALA A 55 -15.37 -3.28 -1.28
CA ALA A 55 -16.59 -2.48 -1.11
C ALA A 55 -16.52 -1.53 0.10
N ALA A 56 -15.72 -1.90 1.11
CA ALA A 56 -15.47 -1.09 2.30
C ALA A 56 -14.51 0.08 2.04
N GLY A 57 -13.76 0.10 0.94
CA GLY A 57 -12.83 1.17 0.61
C GLY A 57 -11.55 1.16 1.45
N GLN A 58 -11.18 -0.01 1.97
CA GLN A 58 -10.16 -0.21 3.00
C GLN A 58 -9.05 -1.14 2.56
N VAL A 59 -9.33 -2.05 1.62
CA VAL A 59 -8.35 -3.02 1.13
C VAL A 59 -8.14 -2.84 -0.35
N LEU A 60 -6.91 -2.50 -0.73
CA LEU A 60 -6.47 -2.48 -2.12
C LEU A 60 -5.93 -3.86 -2.50
N THR A 61 -6.53 -4.45 -3.52
CA THR A 61 -6.13 -5.74 -4.10
C THR A 61 -5.78 -5.57 -5.57
N LEU A 62 -5.09 -6.53 -6.16
CA LEU A 62 -4.79 -6.55 -7.59
C LEU A 62 -5.59 -7.67 -8.27
N ARG A 63 -6.25 -7.36 -9.38
CA ARG A 63 -6.84 -8.33 -10.31
C ARG A 63 -5.93 -8.58 -11.50
N ASN A 64 -6.11 -9.73 -12.16
CA ASN A 64 -5.34 -10.15 -13.33
C ASN A 64 -3.83 -10.09 -13.07
N VAL A 65 -3.43 -10.71 -11.95
CA VAL A 65 -2.09 -10.58 -11.40
C VAL A 65 -1.08 -11.35 -12.24
N THR A 66 -0.01 -10.67 -12.64
CA THR A 66 1.19 -11.26 -13.25
C THR A 66 2.35 -11.09 -12.28
N VAL A 67 2.90 -12.21 -11.81
CA VAL A 67 4.04 -12.24 -10.89
C VAL A 67 5.32 -12.49 -11.69
N THR A 68 6.32 -11.62 -11.55
CA THR A 68 7.61 -11.74 -12.24
C THR A 68 8.75 -11.53 -11.24
N THR A 69 9.57 -12.56 -11.03
CA THR A 69 10.76 -12.45 -10.16
C THR A 69 11.95 -11.90 -10.93
N ARG A 70 12.60 -10.87 -10.40
CA ARG A 70 13.85 -10.34 -10.96
C ARG A 70 14.97 -11.34 -10.71
N ARG A 71 15.67 -11.73 -11.78
CA ARG A 71 16.73 -12.76 -11.71
C ARG A 71 18.06 -12.28 -11.16
N SER A 72 18.24 -10.97 -10.97
CA SER A 72 19.52 -10.38 -10.54
C SER A 72 19.95 -10.93 -9.18
N GLY A 73 21.14 -11.54 -9.13
CA GLY A 73 21.73 -12.09 -7.90
C GLY A 73 21.06 -13.37 -7.35
N LEU A 74 20.12 -13.97 -8.08
CA LEU A 74 19.42 -15.19 -7.65
C LEU A 74 19.99 -16.44 -8.31
N THR A 75 20.15 -17.50 -7.53
CA THR A 75 20.51 -18.82 -8.07
C THR A 75 19.29 -19.51 -8.68
N GLY A 76 19.52 -20.43 -9.64
CA GLY A 76 18.44 -21.17 -10.29
C GLY A 76 17.53 -21.94 -9.32
N ARG A 77 18.06 -22.40 -8.18
CA ARG A 77 17.29 -23.07 -7.14
C ARG A 77 16.34 -22.12 -6.39
N VAL A 78 16.77 -20.89 -6.15
CA VAL A 78 15.92 -19.85 -5.54
C VAL A 78 14.84 -19.39 -6.51
N LEU A 79 15.17 -19.27 -7.80
CA LEU A 79 14.17 -18.99 -8.83
C LEU A 79 13.11 -20.09 -8.92
N ALA A 80 13.51 -21.37 -8.82
CA ALA A 80 12.56 -22.48 -8.78
C ALA A 80 11.64 -22.42 -7.55
N TRP A 81 12.17 -22.05 -6.38
CA TRP A 81 11.35 -21.85 -5.17
C TRP A 81 10.37 -20.69 -5.30
N LEU A 82 10.78 -19.57 -5.90
CA LEU A 82 9.90 -18.41 -6.12
C LEU A 82 8.88 -18.64 -7.23
N ALA A 83 9.17 -19.55 -8.16
CA ALA A 83 8.24 -20.00 -9.19
C ALA A 83 7.20 -21.01 -8.68
N ASP A 84 7.39 -21.57 -7.48
CA ASP A 84 6.42 -22.47 -6.84
C ASP A 84 5.10 -21.73 -6.58
N ALA A 85 3.97 -22.40 -6.83
CA ALA A 85 2.63 -21.90 -6.58
C ALA A 85 2.46 -21.35 -5.14
N ARG A 86 3.11 -21.97 -4.14
CA ARG A 86 3.04 -21.50 -2.75
C ARG A 86 3.73 -20.16 -2.55
N ALA A 87 4.89 -19.96 -3.17
CA ALA A 87 5.61 -18.69 -3.10
C ALA A 87 4.86 -17.61 -3.89
N GLN A 88 4.32 -17.94 -5.07
CA GLN A 88 3.50 -17.03 -5.86
C GLN A 88 2.22 -16.62 -5.11
N ALA A 89 1.55 -17.56 -4.43
CA ALA A 89 0.37 -17.25 -3.62
C ALA A 89 0.74 -16.34 -2.44
N TYR A 90 1.85 -16.62 -1.75
CA TYR A 90 2.34 -15.79 -0.65
C TYR A 90 2.67 -14.36 -1.10
N VAL A 91 3.39 -14.20 -2.22
CA VAL A 91 3.75 -12.89 -2.78
C VAL A 91 2.51 -12.14 -3.28
N THR A 92 1.56 -12.84 -3.89
CA THR A 92 0.27 -12.26 -4.31
C THR A 92 -0.55 -11.81 -3.11
N GLN A 93 -0.54 -12.57 -2.02
CA GLN A 93 -1.20 -12.19 -0.77
C GLN A 93 -0.49 -11.01 -0.10
N ALA A 94 0.83 -10.92 -0.19
CA ALA A 94 1.60 -9.76 0.26
C ALA A 94 1.36 -8.49 -0.58
N ALA A 95 0.88 -8.62 -1.82
CA ALA A 95 0.46 -7.52 -2.66
C ALA A 95 -0.97 -7.00 -2.33
N ARG A 96 -1.59 -7.51 -1.26
CA ARG A 96 -2.80 -6.92 -0.67
C ARG A 96 -2.40 -5.86 0.34
N PHE A 97 -2.95 -4.66 0.19
CA PHE A 97 -2.63 -3.53 1.06
C PHE A 97 -3.83 -3.13 1.87
N ASP A 98 -3.70 -3.25 3.19
CA ASP A 98 -4.63 -2.62 4.11
C ASP A 98 -4.34 -1.11 4.18
N LEU A 99 -5.31 -0.32 3.75
CA LEU A 99 -5.23 1.13 3.75
C LEU A 99 -5.62 1.72 5.11
N ARG A 100 -6.29 0.98 6.00
CA ARG A 100 -6.73 1.46 7.32
C ARG A 100 -5.64 2.18 8.12
N PRO A 101 -4.45 1.60 8.36
CA PRO A 101 -3.42 2.29 9.15
C PRO A 101 -2.93 3.58 8.49
N ARG A 102 -2.93 3.65 7.15
CA ARG A 102 -2.58 4.87 6.43
C ARG A 102 -3.70 5.91 6.48
N LEU A 103 -4.95 5.48 6.32
CA LEU A 103 -6.12 6.34 6.44
C LEU A 103 -6.23 6.90 7.86
N ASP A 104 -5.93 6.12 8.89
CA ASP A 104 -5.89 6.61 10.28
C ASP A 104 -4.77 7.62 10.51
N ALA A 105 -3.59 7.41 9.93
CA ALA A 105 -2.49 8.38 10.00
C ALA A 105 -2.86 9.69 9.28
N VAL A 106 -3.46 9.61 8.09
CA VAL A 106 -3.94 10.79 7.35
C VAL A 106 -5.06 11.48 8.13
N ARG A 107 -6.01 10.74 8.70
CA ARG A 107 -7.07 11.28 9.56
C ARG A 107 -6.47 12.05 10.73
N ALA A 108 -5.50 11.47 11.43
CA ALA A 108 -4.82 12.12 12.55
C ALA A 108 -4.07 13.39 12.11
N GLN A 109 -3.40 13.37 10.96
CA GLN A 109 -2.74 14.55 10.41
C GLN A 109 -3.71 15.67 10.04
N VAL A 110 -4.84 15.34 9.40
CA VAL A 110 -5.88 16.32 9.06
C VAL A 110 -6.55 16.84 10.33
N GLN A 111 -6.86 15.96 11.28
CA GLN A 111 -7.42 16.35 12.58
C GLN A 111 -6.50 17.31 13.35
N ALA A 112 -5.19 17.09 13.31
CA ALA A 112 -4.21 17.97 13.95
C ALA A 112 -4.06 19.33 13.26
N ARG A 113 -4.48 19.43 11.98
CA ARG A 113 -4.52 20.69 11.24
C ARG A 113 -5.82 21.46 11.45
N LEU A 114 -6.81 20.86 12.10
CA LEU A 114 -8.02 21.55 12.53
C LEU A 114 -7.79 22.16 13.93
N PRO A 115 -8.23 23.40 14.17
CA PRO A 115 -8.93 24.26 13.22
C PRO A 115 -8.00 24.84 12.14
N PHE A 116 -8.47 24.82 10.89
CA PHE A 116 -7.77 25.32 9.71
C PHE A 116 -8.42 26.62 9.23
N SER A 117 -7.64 27.65 8.91
CA SER A 117 -8.16 28.91 8.36
C SER A 117 -7.80 29.03 6.88
N PRO A 118 -8.72 28.71 5.95
CA PRO A 118 -8.45 28.77 4.51
C PRO A 118 -8.40 30.21 3.96
N ALA A 119 -9.07 31.15 4.63
CA ALA A 119 -9.14 32.56 4.26
C ALA A 119 -9.28 33.42 5.53
N PRO A 120 -8.84 34.69 5.52
CA PRO A 120 -9.05 35.61 6.63
C PRO A 120 -10.53 35.68 7.01
N GLY A 121 -10.83 35.52 8.30
CA GLY A 121 -12.21 35.50 8.79
C GLY A 121 -12.97 34.20 8.54
N VAL A 122 -12.33 33.12 8.07
CA VAL A 122 -12.95 31.78 7.97
C VAL A 122 -12.11 30.79 8.77
N THR A 123 -12.73 30.12 9.73
CA THR A 123 -12.13 29.05 10.53
C THR A 123 -12.95 27.79 10.35
N LEU A 124 -12.33 26.74 9.84
CA LEU A 124 -12.89 25.39 9.74
C LEU A 124 -12.40 24.59 10.94
N GLY A 125 -13.29 24.30 11.89
CA GLY A 125 -13.09 23.33 12.95
C GLY A 125 -13.82 22.03 12.64
N GLY A 126 -13.65 21.02 13.50
CA GLY A 126 -14.40 19.78 13.37
C GLY A 126 -13.68 18.55 13.89
N THR A 127 -14.39 17.43 13.87
CA THR A 127 -13.88 16.10 14.21
C THR A 127 -14.06 15.16 13.03
N LEU A 128 -12.94 14.65 12.51
CA LEU A 128 -12.91 13.58 11.52
C LEU A 128 -13.02 12.23 12.22
N ARG A 129 -14.12 11.52 11.96
CA ARG A 129 -14.39 10.19 12.52
C ARG A 129 -13.73 9.10 11.70
N ALA A 130 -13.89 9.13 10.37
CA ALA A 130 -13.32 8.12 9.48
C ALA A 130 -12.95 8.71 8.11
N LEU A 131 -11.94 8.11 7.47
CA LEU A 131 -11.63 8.32 6.06
C LEU A 131 -11.85 6.99 5.32
N LYS A 132 -12.53 7.04 4.19
CA LYS A 132 -12.73 5.89 3.29
C LYS A 132 -12.19 6.23 1.92
N VAL A 133 -11.63 5.26 1.21
CA VAL A 133 -11.33 5.42 -0.22
C VAL A 133 -12.56 5.03 -1.04
N THR A 134 -12.97 5.87 -1.99
CA THR A 134 -14.12 5.65 -2.87
C THR A 134 -13.70 5.30 -4.30
N ASP A 135 -12.59 5.86 -4.77
CA ASP A 135 -12.03 5.57 -6.09
C ASP A 135 -10.51 5.48 -6.04
N VAL A 136 -9.94 4.60 -6.87
CA VAL A 136 -8.51 4.48 -7.09
C VAL A 136 -8.26 4.41 -8.58
N ARG A 137 -7.70 5.47 -9.13
CA ARG A 137 -7.37 5.58 -10.55
C ARG A 137 -5.86 5.60 -10.73
N VAL A 138 -5.36 4.64 -11.50
CA VAL A 138 -3.97 4.65 -11.95
C VAL A 138 -3.90 5.55 -13.18
N THR A 139 -3.09 6.60 -13.09
CA THR A 139 -2.65 7.39 -14.25
C THR A 139 -1.19 7.04 -14.56
N PRO A 140 -0.68 7.36 -15.76
CA PRO A 140 0.71 7.07 -16.12
C PRO A 140 1.73 7.65 -15.13
N ASP A 141 1.43 8.81 -14.55
CA ASP A 141 2.35 9.57 -13.70
C ASP A 141 2.03 9.45 -12.20
N ALA A 142 0.82 9.01 -11.83
CA ALA A 142 0.38 9.01 -10.43
C ALA A 142 -0.69 7.96 -10.11
N LEU A 143 -0.80 7.63 -8.82
CA LEU A 143 -1.96 6.95 -8.28
C LEU A 143 -2.90 8.01 -7.69
N VAL A 144 -4.02 8.25 -8.35
CA VAL A 144 -5.06 9.16 -7.85
C VAL A 144 -6.00 8.36 -6.95
N VAL A 145 -6.06 8.74 -5.68
CA VAL A 145 -6.94 8.12 -4.69
C VAL A 145 -7.98 9.16 -4.30
N THR A 146 -9.24 8.87 -4.56
CA THR A 146 -10.36 9.69 -4.11
C THR A 146 -10.91 9.08 -2.84
N GLY A 147 -11.07 9.90 -1.80
CA GLY A 147 -11.60 9.46 -0.52
C GLY A 147 -12.72 10.35 -0.02
N GLU A 148 -13.52 9.78 0.86
CA GLU A 148 -14.60 10.44 1.59
C GLU A 148 -14.21 10.58 3.05
N ALA A 149 -14.43 11.78 3.60
CA ALA A 149 -14.21 12.09 4.99
C ALA A 149 -15.54 12.14 5.75
N LEU A 150 -15.71 11.22 6.69
CA LEU A 150 -16.87 11.13 7.56
C LEU A 150 -16.53 11.82 8.88
N GLY A 151 -17.29 12.86 9.23
CA GLY A 151 -17.06 13.63 10.44
C GLY A 151 -18.05 14.78 10.59
N SER A 152 -17.90 15.52 11.67
CA SER A 152 -18.56 16.81 11.85
C SER A 152 -17.56 17.90 11.49
N LEU A 153 -17.92 18.75 10.53
CA LEU A 153 -17.19 19.98 10.24
C LEU A 153 -18.01 21.15 10.77
N ASP A 154 -17.36 22.03 11.52
CA ASP A 154 -17.90 23.32 11.90
C ASP A 154 -17.15 24.42 11.16
N ALA A 155 -17.89 25.36 10.58
CA ALA A 155 -17.32 26.51 9.90
C ALA A 155 -17.76 27.76 10.67
N SER A 156 -16.81 28.45 11.26
CA SER A 156 -17.02 29.78 11.84
C SER A 156 -16.50 30.82 10.86
N VAL A 157 -17.37 31.76 10.49
CA VAL A 157 -17.01 32.91 9.66
C VAL A 157 -17.02 34.13 10.56
N ASP A 158 -15.83 34.64 10.87
CA ASP A 158 -15.65 35.91 11.55
C ASP A 158 -15.75 37.04 10.52
N VAL A 159 -16.99 37.50 10.31
CA VAL A 159 -17.27 38.66 9.48
C VAL A 159 -16.86 39.90 10.27
N GLY A 160 -15.58 40.23 10.23
CA GLY A 160 -15.08 41.52 10.70
C GLY A 160 -15.93 42.64 10.10
N ARG A 161 -16.52 43.46 10.98
CA ARG A 161 -17.42 44.60 10.72
C ARG A 161 -17.36 45.12 9.27
N ALA A 162 -18.52 45.13 8.61
CA ALA A 162 -18.77 46.08 7.53
C ALA A 162 -18.55 47.50 8.06
N VAL A 163 -17.42 48.13 7.70
CA VAL A 163 -17.24 49.56 7.86
C VAL A 163 -17.60 50.18 6.53
N ARG A 164 -18.73 50.89 6.54
CA ARG A 164 -19.18 51.76 5.47
C ARG A 164 -18.67 53.17 5.75
#